data_AF-A0A7X8MU13-F1
#
_entry.id   AF-A0A7X8MU13-F1
#
_cell.length_a   1.000
_cell.length_b   1.000
_cell.length_c   1.000
_cell.angle_alpha   90.00
_cell.angle_beta   90.00
_cell.angle_gamma   90.00
#
_symmetry.space_group_name_H-M   'P 1'
#
loop_
_entity.id
_entity.type
_entity.pdbx_description
1 polymer ?
#
loop_
_entity_poly.entity_id
_entity_poly.type
_entity_poly.pdbx_seq_one_letter_code
_entity_poly.pdbx_strand_id
1 'polypeptide(L)'
;MRHHRMPTTVLGLLAATALVACTPADNSAAPGTSEPPATVSTVTSTAGTRSPDPTPPGTTPTAPEDDCTSGDLADSEFGGHLRTNRILTSTSEYFHFRIQENAYDSCRDLSWVLLDGSIGDINGDNARPAGTVVLFTGDGLVFNYQPPLYAGVENMERLDENAALITWRHNQDPRTSEESYSLENDHLELVSYTTPDDLRGSVPVIDFRNPPLDSQAGLPPAGNAHGSPYAAEMSAGRYLLPLNNEHTLQCDLGHDDGRIADCHALFEAHWDDDGANHVTYTISPARVETDTTTAPDPTGLPSLARDNMYRVGNAVVDLREPNVAKIGLEPGQGVHISPGYVGPFND
;
A
#
# COMPACT_ATOMS: atom_id res chain seq x y z
N MET A 1 20.01 10.23 68.23
CA MET A 1 19.94 9.16 69.26
C MET A 1 18.88 8.15 68.83
N ARG A 2 19.09 6.84 69.09
CA ARG A 2 18.15 5.70 68.89
C ARG A 2 17.65 5.51 67.44
N HIS A 3 18.17 4.56 66.64
CA HIS A 3 18.07 3.08 66.72
C HIS A 3 16.66 2.50 66.51
N HIS A 4 16.50 1.69 65.46
CA HIS A 4 15.97 0.30 65.37
C HIS A 4 15.74 -0.01 63.86
N ARG A 5 15.89 -1.21 63.28
CA ARG A 5 16.66 -2.45 63.57
C ARG A 5 16.69 -3.28 62.24
N MET A 6 17.74 -4.06 61.96
CA MET A 6 17.79 -5.07 60.88
C MET A 6 16.97 -6.34 61.27
N PRO A 7 16.60 -7.30 60.38
CA PRO A 7 17.45 -8.17 59.52
C PRO A 7 17.02 -8.21 58.02
N THR A 8 17.82 -8.56 57.01
CA THR A 8 18.71 -9.73 56.72
C THR A 8 18.01 -10.99 56.19
N THR A 9 18.15 -11.24 54.88
CA THR A 9 18.32 -12.59 54.30
C THR A 9 19.32 -12.52 53.14
N VAL A 10 20.22 -13.50 53.08
CA VAL A 10 21.35 -13.64 52.13
C VAL A 10 21.36 -15.10 51.64
N LEU A 11 22.19 -15.40 50.62
CA LEU A 11 22.29 -16.61 49.79
C LEU A 11 21.26 -16.62 48.65
N GLY A 12 21.61 -16.88 47.38
CA GLY A 12 22.85 -17.43 46.78
C GLY A 12 22.54 -18.75 46.05
N LEU A 13 23.33 -19.29 45.12
CA LEU A 13 24.54 -18.86 44.39
C LEU A 13 24.82 -19.95 43.32
N LEU A 14 25.44 -19.63 42.18
CA LEU A 14 25.90 -20.54 41.09
C LEU A 14 24.79 -21.28 40.30
N ALA A 15 24.71 -21.32 38.96
CA ALA A 15 25.68 -21.42 37.85
C ALA A 15 26.09 -22.85 37.45
N ALA A 16 25.84 -23.20 36.18
CA ALA A 16 26.69 -24.07 35.37
C ALA A 16 26.34 -23.96 33.87
N THR A 17 27.37 -23.93 33.03
CA THR A 17 27.33 -23.91 31.57
C THR A 17 27.02 -25.28 30.95
N ALA A 18 26.40 -25.29 29.78
CA ALA A 18 26.53 -26.38 28.81
C ALA A 18 26.70 -25.83 27.38
N LEU A 19 27.94 -25.58 26.99
CA LEU A 19 28.32 -25.51 25.58
C LEU A 19 28.46 -26.95 25.07
N VAL A 20 27.79 -27.28 23.97
CA VAL A 20 28.12 -28.47 23.17
C VAL A 20 28.36 -28.02 21.74
N ALA A 21 29.62 -28.05 21.34
CA ALA A 21 30.03 -27.94 19.94
C ALA A 21 30.47 -29.33 19.47
N CYS A 22 29.89 -29.81 18.37
CA CYS A 22 30.43 -30.91 17.59
C CYS A 22 30.36 -30.52 16.11
N THR A 23 31.52 -30.21 15.55
CA THR A 23 31.77 -30.18 14.10
C THR A 23 32.66 -31.37 13.72
N PRO A 24 32.97 -31.55 12.43
CA PRO A 24 32.52 -32.68 11.62
C PRO A 24 33.39 -33.94 11.78
N ALA A 25 32.88 -35.07 11.28
CA ALA A 25 33.63 -36.30 11.11
C ALA A 25 33.68 -36.73 9.64
N ASP A 26 34.72 -36.30 8.92
CA ASP A 26 35.18 -37.01 7.74
C ASP A 26 35.80 -38.36 8.17
N ASN A 27 35.44 -39.46 7.51
CA ASN A 27 36.43 -40.27 6.78
C ASN A 27 35.85 -41.45 5.96
N SER A 28 36.06 -41.34 4.65
CA SER A 28 36.71 -42.35 3.79
C SER A 28 35.99 -43.61 3.27
N ALA A 29 35.81 -43.61 1.93
CA ALA A 29 36.28 -44.61 0.96
C ALA A 29 35.27 -45.56 0.23
N ALA A 30 34.63 -45.00 -0.82
CA ALA A 30 34.67 -45.45 -2.25
C ALA A 30 34.25 -46.88 -2.68
N PRO A 31 34.05 -47.14 -4.00
CA PRO A 31 33.33 -46.36 -5.03
C PRO A 31 32.25 -47.19 -5.77
N GLY A 32 31.28 -46.55 -6.44
CA GLY A 32 30.21 -47.26 -7.17
C GLY A 32 29.52 -46.43 -8.27
N THR A 33 29.98 -46.60 -9.49
CA THR A 33 29.53 -45.98 -10.76
C THR A 33 28.03 -46.17 -11.06
N SER A 34 27.32 -45.11 -11.49
CA SER A 34 26.65 -45.01 -12.81
C SER A 34 25.62 -43.86 -12.87
N GLU A 35 25.92 -42.83 -13.66
CA GLU A 35 25.01 -41.75 -14.04
C GLU A 35 24.51 -42.00 -15.48
N PRO A 36 23.18 -41.95 -15.76
CA PRO A 36 22.67 -41.95 -17.12
C PRO A 36 22.64 -40.50 -17.68
N PRO A 37 23.19 -40.25 -18.89
CA PRO A 37 23.38 -38.90 -19.40
C PRO A 37 22.09 -38.26 -19.95
N ALA A 38 22.06 -36.92 -19.92
CA ALA A 38 21.01 -36.11 -20.52
C ALA A 38 20.93 -36.28 -22.05
N THR A 39 19.70 -36.43 -22.58
CA THR A 39 19.44 -36.49 -24.01
C THR A 39 19.14 -35.09 -24.56
N VAL A 40 20.13 -34.47 -25.20
CA VAL A 40 19.94 -33.23 -25.98
C VAL A 40 19.58 -33.60 -27.41
N SER A 41 18.34 -33.31 -27.82
CA SER A 41 17.89 -33.52 -29.21
C SER A 41 18.31 -32.37 -30.12
N THR A 42 19.50 -32.47 -30.71
CA THR A 42 19.93 -31.61 -31.83
C THR A 42 19.27 -32.05 -33.14
N VAL A 43 18.33 -31.26 -33.66
CA VAL A 43 17.79 -31.44 -35.01
C VAL A 43 18.60 -30.59 -36.00
N THR A 44 19.55 -31.24 -36.69
CA THR A 44 20.26 -30.64 -37.83
C THR A 44 19.70 -31.21 -39.13
N SER A 45 19.06 -30.36 -39.95
CA SER A 45 18.66 -30.74 -41.32
C SER A 45 19.00 -29.64 -42.33
N THR A 46 20.15 -29.86 -42.97
CA THR A 46 20.50 -29.56 -44.37
C THR A 46 19.79 -28.42 -45.10
N ALA A 47 20.55 -27.38 -45.43
CA ALA A 47 20.15 -26.38 -46.42
C ALA A 47 20.06 -26.97 -47.84
N GLY A 48 19.00 -26.62 -48.57
CA GLY A 48 18.83 -26.90 -50.00
C GLY A 48 18.52 -25.62 -50.77
N THR A 49 19.44 -25.16 -51.60
CA THR A 49 19.35 -23.85 -52.27
C THR A 49 18.37 -23.87 -53.45
N ARG A 50 17.29 -23.07 -53.40
CA ARG A 50 16.60 -22.54 -54.59
C ARG A 50 15.81 -21.26 -54.30
N SER A 51 16.06 -20.27 -55.14
CA SER A 51 15.34 -19.00 -55.37
C SER A 51 15.33 -18.82 -56.91
N PRO A 52 14.38 -18.09 -57.57
CA PRO A 52 13.45 -17.07 -57.08
C PRO A 52 11.96 -17.48 -57.28
N ASP A 53 10.90 -16.64 -57.22
CA ASP A 53 10.74 -15.17 -57.20
C ASP A 53 9.52 -14.78 -56.28
N PRO A 54 8.95 -13.54 -56.24
CA PRO A 54 8.32 -13.03 -55.02
C PRO A 54 6.80 -13.31 -54.91
N THR A 55 6.37 -13.73 -53.72
CA THR A 55 4.96 -13.67 -53.27
C THR A 55 4.82 -12.48 -52.30
N PRO A 56 3.71 -11.71 -52.30
CA PRO A 56 3.53 -10.60 -51.39
C PRO A 56 3.67 -11.03 -49.91
N PRO A 57 4.06 -10.13 -48.99
CA PRO A 57 4.08 -10.47 -47.57
C PRO A 57 2.65 -10.77 -47.12
N GLY A 58 2.33 -12.07 -47.04
CA GLY A 58 1.17 -12.53 -46.30
C GLY A 58 1.37 -12.08 -44.86
N THR A 59 0.47 -11.23 -44.39
CA THR A 59 0.38 -10.84 -42.98
C THR A 59 0.47 -12.10 -42.13
N THR A 60 1.56 -12.22 -41.37
CA THR A 60 1.57 -13.03 -40.16
C THR A 60 0.28 -12.72 -39.42
N PRO A 61 -0.50 -13.72 -38.98
CA PRO A 61 -1.54 -13.47 -38.00
C PRO A 61 -0.82 -12.96 -36.76
N THR A 62 -0.78 -11.64 -36.58
CA THR A 62 -0.64 -11.07 -35.25
C THR A 62 -1.79 -11.71 -34.48
N ALA A 63 -1.47 -12.49 -33.44
CA ALA A 63 -2.46 -12.70 -32.39
C ALA A 63 -2.94 -11.30 -31.99
N PRO A 64 -4.22 -11.10 -31.63
CA PRO A 64 -4.60 -9.87 -30.97
C PRO A 64 -3.62 -9.68 -29.82
N GLU A 65 -2.85 -8.59 -29.87
CA GLU A 65 -2.36 -8.02 -28.61
C GLU A 65 -3.66 -7.71 -27.88
N ASP A 66 -3.93 -8.40 -26.78
CA ASP A 66 -5.13 -8.13 -25.97
C ASP A 66 -4.97 -6.70 -25.46
N ASP A 67 -5.64 -5.78 -26.16
CA ASP A 67 -5.60 -4.33 -25.98
C ASP A 67 -6.39 -3.91 -24.72
N CYS A 68 -6.35 -4.79 -23.71
CA CYS A 68 -6.93 -4.60 -22.42
C CYS A 68 -6.02 -3.68 -21.59
N THR A 69 -6.55 -2.51 -21.27
CA THR A 69 -5.94 -1.60 -20.30
C THR A 69 -6.62 -1.83 -18.96
N SER A 70 -5.86 -2.24 -17.94
CA SER A 70 -6.42 -2.44 -16.59
C SER A 70 -7.12 -1.18 -16.09
N GLY A 71 -8.31 -1.36 -15.52
CA GLY A 71 -9.01 -0.32 -14.78
C GLY A 71 -8.34 0.00 -13.45
N ASP A 72 -8.90 0.98 -12.73
CA ASP A 72 -8.51 1.30 -11.35
C ASP A 72 -9.21 0.36 -10.36
N LEU A 73 -8.56 0.09 -9.23
CA LEU A 73 -9.18 -0.60 -8.09
C LEU A 73 -10.39 0.19 -7.55
N ALA A 74 -10.40 1.52 -7.66
CA ALA A 74 -11.52 2.39 -7.31
C ALA A 74 -12.77 2.15 -8.18
N ASP A 75 -12.62 1.63 -9.40
CA ASP A 75 -13.71 1.30 -10.32
C ASP A 75 -14.20 -0.16 -10.15
N SER A 76 -13.45 -1.01 -9.45
CA SER A 76 -13.82 -2.40 -9.10
C SER A 76 -14.98 -2.47 -8.11
N GLU A 77 -15.56 -3.68 -7.93
CA GLU A 77 -16.54 -3.94 -6.87
C GLU A 77 -16.00 -3.66 -5.44
N PHE A 78 -14.68 -3.68 -5.23
CA PHE A 78 -14.07 -3.30 -3.95
C PHE A 78 -13.99 -1.79 -3.73
N GLY A 79 -14.05 -0.98 -4.79
CA GLY A 79 -13.77 0.46 -4.79
C GLY A 79 -14.60 1.27 -3.78
N GLY A 80 -15.84 0.84 -3.51
CA GLY A 80 -16.69 1.46 -2.50
C GLY A 80 -16.15 1.36 -1.06
N HIS A 81 -15.39 0.31 -0.73
CA HIS A 81 -14.80 0.13 0.61
C HIS A 81 -13.59 1.05 0.86
N LEU A 82 -12.87 1.45 -0.20
CA LEU A 82 -11.69 2.33 -0.13
C LEU A 82 -11.99 3.70 0.50
N ARG A 83 -13.23 4.20 0.37
CA ARG A 83 -13.61 5.52 0.92
C ARG A 83 -13.65 5.56 2.44
N THR A 84 -14.07 4.48 3.09
CA THR A 84 -14.21 4.44 4.55
C THR A 84 -13.04 3.76 5.23
N ASN A 85 -12.18 3.07 4.47
CA ASN A 85 -11.09 2.21 4.96
C ASN A 85 -11.54 1.21 6.03
N ARG A 86 -12.84 0.82 5.98
CA ARG A 86 -13.52 0.05 7.02
C ARG A 86 -14.48 -0.96 6.41
N ILE A 87 -14.42 -2.20 6.90
CA ILE A 87 -15.28 -3.29 6.45
C ILE A 87 -15.88 -3.98 7.68
N LEU A 88 -17.19 -4.26 7.65
CA LEU A 88 -17.85 -5.03 8.69
C LEU A 88 -17.45 -6.51 8.57
N THR A 89 -16.97 -7.08 9.66
CA THR A 89 -16.55 -8.48 9.75
C THR A 89 -17.71 -9.41 10.12
N SER A 90 -17.52 -10.71 9.94
CA SER A 90 -18.46 -11.75 10.40
C SER A 90 -18.70 -11.73 11.93
N THR A 91 -17.83 -11.11 12.73
CA THR A 91 -18.01 -10.93 14.18
C THR A 91 -18.73 -9.64 14.57
N SER A 92 -19.24 -8.86 13.60
CA SER A 92 -19.83 -7.52 13.79
C SER A 92 -18.85 -6.45 14.32
N GLU A 93 -17.56 -6.73 14.26
CA GLU A 93 -16.47 -5.77 14.47
C GLU A 93 -16.08 -5.12 13.13
N TYR A 94 -15.28 -4.06 13.18
CA TYR A 94 -14.81 -3.35 11.99
C TYR A 94 -13.34 -3.66 11.73
N PHE A 95 -13.02 -4.15 10.53
CA PHE A 95 -11.64 -4.19 10.04
C PHE A 95 -11.30 -2.83 9.43
N HIS A 96 -10.45 -2.08 10.12
CA HIS A 96 -9.86 -0.83 9.65
C HIS A 96 -8.60 -1.18 8.88
N PHE A 97 -8.57 -0.85 7.59
CA PHE A 97 -7.56 -1.34 6.67
C PHE A 97 -6.80 -0.21 5.96
N ARG A 98 -5.61 -0.56 5.49
CA ARG A 98 -4.83 0.15 4.48
C ARG A 98 -4.39 -0.86 3.43
N ILE A 99 -4.16 -0.40 2.21
CA ILE A 99 -3.55 -1.23 1.18
C ILE A 99 -2.05 -1.34 1.48
N GLN A 100 -1.60 -2.58 1.70
CA GLN A 100 -0.20 -2.95 1.88
C GLN A 100 0.48 -3.09 0.51
N GLU A 101 -0.21 -3.72 -0.43
CA GLU A 101 0.24 -3.95 -1.80
C GLU A 101 -0.97 -3.98 -2.73
N ASN A 102 -0.84 -3.37 -3.90
CA ASN A 102 -1.84 -3.43 -4.95
C ASN A 102 -1.26 -4.15 -6.17
N ALA A 103 -1.76 -5.36 -6.43
CA ALA A 103 -1.48 -6.13 -7.64
C ALA A 103 -2.79 -6.38 -8.42
N TYR A 104 -3.79 -5.51 -8.25
CA TYR A 104 -5.01 -5.50 -9.02
C TYR A 104 -4.68 -5.21 -10.49
N ASP A 105 -5.29 -6.01 -11.35
CA ASP A 105 -5.16 -5.93 -12.80
C ASP A 105 -6.45 -6.53 -13.37
N SER A 106 -7.35 -5.71 -13.90
CA SER A 106 -8.64 -6.19 -14.40
C SER A 106 -8.56 -6.86 -15.78
N CYS A 107 -7.35 -6.95 -16.34
CA CYS A 107 -7.07 -7.73 -17.54
C CYS A 107 -6.55 -9.14 -17.22
N ARG A 108 -6.53 -9.56 -15.95
CA ARG A 108 -6.13 -10.90 -15.52
C ARG A 108 -7.29 -11.69 -14.96
N ASP A 109 -7.25 -12.99 -15.21
CA ASP A 109 -8.17 -13.96 -14.62
C ASP A 109 -8.12 -13.93 -13.09
N LEU A 110 -6.92 -13.81 -12.51
CA LEU A 110 -6.72 -13.64 -11.06
C LEU A 110 -5.79 -12.47 -10.75
N SER A 111 -6.28 -11.47 -10.02
CA SER A 111 -5.51 -10.36 -9.45
C SER A 111 -5.88 -10.12 -7.98
N TRP A 112 -5.09 -9.32 -7.24
CA TRP A 112 -5.26 -9.19 -5.79
C TRP A 112 -4.80 -7.88 -5.18
N VAL A 113 -5.29 -7.63 -3.96
CA VAL A 113 -4.86 -6.53 -3.09
C VAL A 113 -4.56 -7.09 -1.70
N LEU A 114 -3.40 -6.76 -1.15
CA LEU A 114 -3.04 -7.11 0.23
C LEU A 114 -3.47 -5.99 1.17
N LEU A 115 -4.20 -6.33 2.22
CA LEU A 115 -4.68 -5.40 3.23
C LEU A 115 -4.00 -5.67 4.57
N ASP A 116 -3.48 -4.62 5.19
CA ASP A 116 -2.95 -4.63 6.56
C ASP A 116 -3.73 -3.61 7.40
N GLY A 117 -3.83 -3.83 8.71
CA GLY A 117 -4.65 -2.99 9.56
C GLY A 117 -5.00 -3.60 10.91
N SER A 118 -6.23 -3.40 11.37
CA SER A 118 -6.68 -3.89 12.68
C SER A 118 -8.19 -4.11 12.76
N ILE A 119 -8.60 -5.05 13.63
CA ILE A 119 -10.00 -5.25 13.99
C ILE A 119 -10.28 -4.54 15.32
N GLY A 120 -11.27 -3.66 15.34
CA GLY A 120 -11.74 -2.94 16.53
C GLY A 120 -13.22 -2.59 16.42
N ASP A 121 -13.68 -1.65 17.24
CA ASP A 121 -15.02 -1.06 17.08
C ASP A 121 -15.08 -0.06 15.93
N ILE A 122 -16.21 0.64 15.75
CA ILE A 122 -16.43 1.56 14.61
C ILE A 122 -15.45 2.76 14.58
N ASN A 123 -14.85 3.10 15.72
CA ASN A 123 -13.89 4.20 15.88
C ASN A 123 -12.43 3.71 15.79
N GLY A 124 -12.20 2.39 15.84
CA GLY A 124 -10.87 1.79 15.91
C GLY A 124 -10.37 1.54 17.33
N ASP A 125 -11.22 1.73 18.34
CA ASP A 125 -10.85 1.42 19.72
C ASP A 125 -10.76 -0.11 19.94
N ASN A 126 -9.91 -0.51 20.90
CA ASN A 126 -9.62 -1.91 21.23
C ASN A 126 -9.01 -2.73 20.05
N ALA A 127 -8.37 -2.03 19.11
CA ALA A 127 -7.73 -2.60 17.92
C ALA A 127 -6.76 -3.75 18.22
N ARG A 128 -6.92 -4.87 17.49
CA ARG A 128 -5.91 -5.94 17.36
C ARG A 128 -5.38 -6.00 15.93
N PRO A 129 -4.06 -6.20 15.70
CA PRO A 129 -3.51 -6.28 14.35
C PRO A 129 -4.19 -7.37 13.52
N ALA A 130 -4.50 -7.05 12.27
CA ALA A 130 -5.06 -7.99 11.31
C ALA A 130 -4.64 -7.66 9.88
N GLY A 131 -4.61 -8.66 9.01
CA GLY A 131 -4.45 -8.46 7.57
C GLY A 131 -5.06 -9.61 6.77
N THR A 132 -5.34 -9.33 5.50
CA THR A 132 -6.03 -10.26 4.60
C THR A 132 -5.73 -9.96 3.13
N VAL A 133 -6.25 -10.80 2.24
CA VAL A 133 -6.13 -10.67 0.79
C VAL A 133 -7.51 -10.47 0.19
N VAL A 134 -7.67 -9.52 -0.73
CA VAL A 134 -8.85 -9.41 -1.59
C VAL A 134 -8.48 -9.94 -2.97
N LEU A 135 -9.33 -10.81 -3.52
CA LEU A 135 -9.11 -11.50 -4.80
C LEU A 135 -10.17 -11.08 -5.82
N PHE A 136 -9.74 -10.92 -7.07
CA PHE A 136 -10.54 -10.41 -8.17
C PHE A 136 -10.47 -11.31 -9.41
N THR A 137 -11.57 -11.38 -10.16
CA THR A 137 -11.60 -11.86 -11.56
C THR A 137 -12.06 -10.69 -12.42
N GLY A 138 -11.18 -10.17 -13.27
CA GLY A 138 -11.40 -8.88 -13.93
C GLY A 138 -11.72 -7.75 -12.94
N ASP A 139 -12.85 -7.08 -13.15
CA ASP A 139 -13.34 -5.98 -12.28
C ASP A 139 -14.10 -6.48 -11.01
N GLY A 140 -14.42 -7.79 -10.95
CA GLY A 140 -15.33 -8.38 -9.97
C GLY A 140 -14.61 -9.05 -8.79
N LEU A 141 -15.30 -9.13 -7.66
CA LEU A 141 -14.82 -9.84 -6.47
C LEU A 141 -15.04 -11.36 -6.57
N VAL A 142 -14.07 -12.12 -6.07
CA VAL A 142 -14.19 -13.58 -5.91
C VAL A 142 -15.15 -13.91 -4.74
N PHE A 143 -16.46 -13.85 -4.98
CA PHE A 143 -17.49 -13.96 -3.93
C PHE A 143 -17.56 -15.32 -3.21
N ASN A 144 -17.00 -16.39 -3.76
CA ASN A 144 -16.94 -17.69 -3.07
C ASN A 144 -15.81 -17.75 -2.03
N TYR A 145 -14.85 -16.82 -2.09
CA TYR A 145 -13.80 -16.64 -1.11
C TYR A 145 -14.27 -15.70 0.01
N GLN A 146 -14.03 -16.09 1.26
CA GLN A 146 -14.29 -15.28 2.45
C GLN A 146 -12.94 -14.94 3.08
N PRO A 147 -12.38 -13.73 2.85
CA PRO A 147 -11.04 -13.40 3.28
C PRO A 147 -10.87 -13.54 4.81
N PRO A 148 -9.99 -14.42 5.29
CA PRO A 148 -9.73 -14.61 6.71
C PRO A 148 -8.84 -13.48 7.25
N LEU A 149 -9.13 -12.99 8.45
CA LEU A 149 -8.36 -11.94 9.11
C LEU A 149 -7.38 -12.56 10.12
N TYR A 150 -6.23 -13.00 9.63
CA TYR A 150 -5.09 -13.41 10.45
C TYR A 150 -4.28 -12.19 10.92
N ALA A 151 -3.13 -12.40 11.57
CA ALA A 151 -2.30 -11.30 12.09
C ALA A 151 -1.55 -10.50 11.01
N GLY A 152 -1.71 -10.86 9.74
CA GLY A 152 -1.16 -10.19 8.57
C GLY A 152 -0.95 -11.14 7.38
N VAL A 153 -0.64 -10.56 6.22
CA VAL A 153 -0.05 -11.27 5.08
C VAL A 153 1.46 -11.00 5.08
N GLU A 154 2.28 -12.03 4.97
CA GLU A 154 3.74 -11.87 4.80
C GLU A 154 4.12 -11.74 3.33
N ASN A 155 3.49 -12.52 2.46
CA ASN A 155 3.76 -12.55 1.03
C ASN A 155 2.54 -13.06 0.25
N MET A 156 2.46 -12.68 -1.03
CA MET A 156 1.61 -13.36 -2.00
C MET A 156 2.40 -13.61 -3.29
N GLU A 157 2.42 -14.86 -3.74
CA GLU A 157 3.17 -15.30 -4.91
C GLU A 157 2.23 -15.80 -6.01
N ARG A 158 2.50 -15.40 -7.26
CA ARG A 158 1.82 -15.97 -8.42
C ARG A 158 2.39 -17.35 -8.73
N LEU A 159 1.53 -18.37 -8.70
CA LEU A 159 1.90 -19.72 -9.14
C LEU A 159 1.64 -19.91 -10.64
N ASP A 160 0.55 -19.33 -11.15
CA ASP A 160 0.14 -19.37 -12.56
C ASP A 160 -0.77 -18.16 -12.88
N GLU A 161 -1.27 -18.03 -14.11
CA GLU A 161 -2.25 -17.00 -14.51
C GLU A 161 -3.50 -17.03 -13.61
N ASN A 162 -3.97 -18.24 -13.29
CA ASN A 162 -5.15 -18.53 -12.48
C ASN A 162 -4.85 -19.01 -11.04
N ALA A 163 -3.58 -19.04 -10.61
CA ALA A 163 -3.21 -19.65 -9.32
C ALA A 163 -2.23 -18.79 -8.49
N ALA A 164 -2.41 -18.82 -7.17
CA ALA A 164 -1.61 -18.03 -6.24
C ALA A 164 -1.36 -18.75 -4.91
N LEU A 165 -0.28 -18.36 -4.23
CA LEU A 165 0.11 -18.81 -2.89
C LEU A 165 0.08 -17.61 -1.94
N ILE A 166 -0.63 -17.73 -0.83
CA ILE A 166 -0.68 -16.72 0.23
C ILE A 166 0.14 -17.23 1.43
N THR A 167 1.10 -16.44 1.89
CA THR A 167 1.83 -16.69 3.14
C THR A 167 1.24 -15.84 4.26
N TRP A 168 0.60 -16.49 5.22
CA TRP A 168 -0.09 -15.88 6.35
C TRP A 168 0.81 -15.70 7.56
N ARG A 169 0.62 -14.60 8.31
CA ARG A 169 1.25 -14.33 9.60
C ARG A 169 0.29 -14.61 10.76
N HIS A 170 0.79 -15.27 11.80
CA HIS A 170 0.03 -15.64 12.99
C HIS A 170 0.66 -15.10 14.28
N ASN A 171 -0.19 -14.69 15.22
CA ASN A 171 0.24 -14.24 16.55
C ASN A 171 0.79 -15.39 17.43
N GLN A 172 0.44 -16.63 17.11
CA GLN A 172 0.81 -17.85 17.82
C GLN A 172 1.31 -18.90 16.80
N ASP A 173 1.81 -20.04 17.28
CA ASP A 173 2.30 -21.11 16.41
C ASP A 173 1.17 -21.58 15.47
N PRO A 174 1.43 -21.82 14.16
CA PRO A 174 2.74 -22.03 13.54
C PRO A 174 3.56 -20.76 13.22
N ARG A 175 3.11 -19.55 13.60
CA ARG A 175 3.68 -18.22 13.27
C ARG A 175 3.56 -17.83 11.81
N THR A 176 3.81 -18.76 10.91
CA THR A 176 3.54 -18.63 9.49
C THR A 176 2.79 -19.86 8.98
N SER A 177 1.96 -19.67 7.96
CA SER A 177 1.37 -20.78 7.21
C SER A 177 1.14 -20.35 5.77
N GLU A 178 0.81 -21.32 4.93
CA GLU A 178 0.66 -21.14 3.49
C GLU A 178 -0.69 -21.70 3.04
N GLU A 179 -1.35 -20.99 2.13
CA GLU A 179 -2.60 -21.41 1.49
C GLU A 179 -2.50 -21.14 -0.01
N SER A 180 -2.66 -22.19 -0.82
CA SER A 180 -2.60 -22.14 -2.27
C SER A 180 -3.98 -22.26 -2.88
N TYR A 181 -4.26 -21.42 -3.87
CA TYR A 181 -5.56 -21.28 -4.50
C TYR A 181 -5.44 -21.37 -6.02
N SER A 182 -6.48 -21.90 -6.66
CA SER A 182 -6.65 -21.92 -8.11
C SER A 182 -8.05 -21.43 -8.46
N LEU A 183 -8.16 -20.62 -9.51
CA LEU A 183 -9.44 -20.16 -10.04
C LEU A 183 -9.90 -21.07 -11.17
N GLU A 184 -11.09 -21.65 -11.06
CA GLU A 184 -11.74 -22.43 -12.11
C GLU A 184 -13.19 -21.96 -12.32
N ASN A 185 -13.52 -21.43 -13.50
CA ASN A 185 -14.87 -20.97 -13.85
C ASN A 185 -15.44 -19.94 -12.84
N ASP A 186 -14.67 -18.89 -12.54
CA ASP A 186 -14.96 -17.88 -11.51
C ASP A 186 -15.15 -18.42 -10.09
N HIS A 187 -14.73 -19.67 -9.83
CA HIS A 187 -14.75 -20.29 -8.51
C HIS A 187 -13.34 -20.54 -8.01
N LEU A 188 -12.99 -19.93 -6.88
CA LEU A 188 -11.68 -20.13 -6.25
C LEU A 188 -11.67 -21.40 -5.39
N GLU A 189 -10.86 -22.38 -5.77
CA GLU A 189 -10.63 -23.61 -5.02
C GLU A 189 -9.35 -23.51 -4.16
N LEU A 190 -9.43 -24.03 -2.93
CA LEU A 190 -8.26 -24.20 -2.07
C LEU A 190 -7.56 -25.52 -2.42
N VAL A 191 -6.39 -25.44 -3.03
CA VAL A 191 -5.66 -26.61 -3.56
C VAL A 191 -4.88 -27.31 -2.46
N SER A 192 -4.13 -26.56 -1.65
CA SER A 192 -3.38 -27.09 -0.51
C SER A 192 -3.13 -26.00 0.54
N TYR A 193 -3.00 -26.40 1.81
CA TYR A 193 -2.77 -25.48 2.92
C TYR A 193 -1.97 -26.12 4.05
N THR A 194 -1.28 -25.27 4.82
CA THR A 194 -0.61 -25.65 6.08
C THR A 194 -1.21 -24.96 7.31
N THR A 195 -2.18 -24.05 7.14
CA THR A 195 -2.88 -23.39 8.25
C THR A 195 -3.75 -24.41 9.02
N PRO A 196 -3.63 -24.53 10.35
CA PRO A 196 -4.48 -25.44 11.12
C PRO A 196 -5.99 -25.14 10.96
N ASP A 197 -6.81 -26.20 10.88
CA ASP A 197 -8.27 -26.09 10.71
C ASP A 197 -8.96 -25.31 11.83
N ASP A 198 -8.45 -25.42 13.05
CA ASP A 198 -8.94 -24.68 14.21
C ASP A 198 -8.61 -23.18 14.14
N LEU A 199 -7.48 -22.80 13.52
CA LEU A 199 -7.17 -21.42 13.20
C LEU A 199 -8.09 -20.90 12.08
N ARG A 200 -8.18 -21.65 10.96
CA ARG A 200 -9.04 -21.31 9.81
C ARG A 200 -10.50 -21.11 10.21
N GLY A 201 -11.01 -21.94 11.13
CA GLY A 201 -12.39 -21.88 11.62
C GLY A 201 -12.66 -20.92 12.77
N SER A 202 -11.65 -20.24 13.33
CA SER A 202 -11.82 -19.36 14.51
C SER A 202 -11.55 -17.87 14.28
N VAL A 203 -10.92 -17.49 13.15
CA VAL A 203 -10.70 -16.08 12.81
C VAL A 203 -11.95 -15.44 12.20
N PRO A 204 -12.17 -14.12 12.41
CA PRO A 204 -13.17 -13.38 11.66
C PRO A 204 -12.85 -13.41 10.16
N VAL A 205 -13.89 -13.40 9.33
CA VAL A 205 -13.79 -13.26 7.88
C VAL A 205 -14.46 -11.98 7.42
N ILE A 206 -14.04 -11.47 6.26
CA ILE A 206 -14.76 -10.43 5.52
C ILE A 206 -15.91 -11.07 4.73
N ASP A 207 -17.05 -10.37 4.69
CA ASP A 207 -18.19 -10.72 3.85
C ASP A 207 -18.63 -9.51 3.01
N PHE A 208 -18.17 -9.48 1.75
CA PHE A 208 -18.44 -8.42 0.77
C PHE A 208 -19.91 -8.35 0.30
N ARG A 209 -20.79 -9.26 0.76
CA ARG A 209 -22.24 -9.11 0.54
C ARG A 209 -22.83 -8.00 1.41
N ASN A 210 -22.11 -7.54 2.43
CA ASN A 210 -22.45 -6.32 3.16
C ASN A 210 -21.97 -5.10 2.35
N PRO A 211 -22.86 -4.14 2.04
CA PRO A 211 -22.46 -2.97 1.27
C PRO A 211 -21.42 -2.11 2.04
N PRO A 212 -20.61 -1.31 1.34
CA PRO A 212 -19.74 -0.33 1.96
C PRO A 212 -20.49 0.56 2.94
N LEU A 213 -19.84 0.86 4.06
CA LEU A 213 -20.30 1.86 5.01
C LEU A 213 -20.38 3.22 4.30
N ASP A 214 -21.42 3.99 4.60
CA ASP A 214 -21.69 5.31 4.00
C ASP A 214 -21.71 5.34 2.46
N SER A 215 -22.46 4.42 1.85
CA SER A 215 -22.72 4.31 0.39
C SER A 215 -23.27 5.56 -0.32
N GLN A 216 -23.49 6.67 0.39
CA GLN A 216 -23.82 7.99 -0.15
C GLN A 216 -22.57 8.83 -0.50
N ALA A 217 -21.36 8.39 -0.16
CA ALA A 217 -20.12 9.17 -0.30
C ALA A 217 -19.54 9.26 -1.73
N GLY A 218 -20.14 8.59 -2.73
CA GLY A 218 -19.62 8.51 -4.12
C GLY A 218 -18.55 7.43 -4.32
N LEU A 219 -17.84 7.42 -5.46
CA LEU A 219 -16.70 6.54 -5.75
C LEU A 219 -15.36 7.28 -5.58
N PRO A 220 -14.25 6.65 -5.14
CA PRO A 220 -12.96 7.33 -5.03
C PRO A 220 -12.52 7.95 -6.37
N PRO A 221 -11.66 9.00 -6.37
CA PRO A 221 -11.09 9.51 -7.62
C PRO A 221 -10.21 8.45 -8.27
N ALA A 222 -10.46 8.14 -9.55
CA ALA A 222 -9.63 7.23 -10.33
C ALA A 222 -8.22 7.81 -10.56
N GLY A 223 -7.24 6.91 -10.66
CA GLY A 223 -5.80 7.18 -10.76
C GLY A 223 -5.00 6.79 -9.50
N ASN A 224 -5.64 6.25 -8.45
CA ASN A 224 -4.99 6.00 -7.16
C ASN A 224 -4.51 4.55 -7.01
N ALA A 225 -3.32 4.27 -7.56
CA ALA A 225 -2.65 2.95 -7.58
C ALA A 225 -2.48 2.22 -6.21
N HIS A 226 -2.88 2.83 -5.09
CA HIS A 226 -2.90 2.21 -3.75
C HIS A 226 -4.24 2.40 -3.01
N GLY A 227 -5.33 2.77 -3.68
CA GLY A 227 -6.63 3.09 -3.07
C GLY A 227 -6.57 4.16 -1.96
N SER A 228 -5.47 4.92 -1.94
CA SER A 228 -5.16 5.98 -0.99
C SER A 228 -6.17 7.13 -1.16
N PRO A 229 -6.50 7.93 -0.13
CA PRO A 229 -7.41 9.07 -0.29
C PRO A 229 -6.78 10.21 -1.12
N TYR A 230 -5.54 10.03 -1.58
CA TYR A 230 -4.80 10.91 -2.48
C TYR A 230 -5.03 10.53 -3.95
N ALA A 231 -5.24 11.52 -4.80
CA ALA A 231 -5.31 11.40 -6.25
C ALA A 231 -3.95 11.04 -6.89
N ALA A 232 -2.84 11.35 -6.21
CA ALA A 232 -1.51 10.82 -6.54
C ALA A 232 -0.57 10.87 -5.32
N GLU A 233 0.42 9.98 -5.31
CA GLU A 233 1.61 10.08 -4.45
C GLU A 233 2.82 10.52 -5.29
N MET A 234 3.59 11.49 -4.80
CA MET A 234 4.62 12.20 -5.54
C MET A 234 5.89 12.36 -4.70
N SER A 235 7.04 12.50 -5.37
CA SER A 235 8.31 12.79 -4.69
C SER A 235 8.31 14.16 -4.02
N ALA A 236 9.08 14.33 -2.95
CA ALA A 236 9.32 15.63 -2.35
C ALA A 236 9.93 16.62 -3.36
N GLY A 237 9.56 17.90 -3.27
CA GLY A 237 10.02 18.94 -4.20
C GLY A 237 9.00 20.04 -4.41
N ARG A 238 9.15 20.78 -5.52
CA ARG A 238 8.42 22.03 -5.76
C ARG A 238 7.27 21.88 -6.77
N TYR A 239 6.11 22.38 -6.38
CA TYR A 239 4.84 22.25 -7.11
C TYR A 239 4.06 23.56 -7.16
N LEU A 240 3.24 23.72 -8.21
CA LEU A 240 2.20 24.75 -8.28
C LEU A 240 0.89 24.19 -7.72
N LEU A 241 0.30 24.90 -6.76
CA LEU A 241 -0.94 24.58 -6.07
C LEU A 241 -1.99 25.64 -6.44
N PRO A 242 -2.83 25.40 -7.47
CA PRO A 242 -3.89 26.33 -7.84
C PRO A 242 -4.99 26.34 -6.77
N LEU A 243 -5.24 27.50 -6.14
CA LEU A 243 -6.33 27.67 -5.17
C LEU A 243 -7.67 27.93 -5.89
N ASN A 244 -7.60 28.62 -7.04
CA ASN A 244 -8.73 28.88 -7.93
C ASN A 244 -8.20 29.18 -9.36
N ASN A 245 -8.97 29.88 -10.20
CA ASN A 245 -8.54 30.23 -11.57
C ASN A 245 -7.52 31.39 -11.65
N GLU A 246 -7.38 32.15 -10.56
CA GLU A 246 -6.66 33.44 -10.51
C GLU A 246 -5.50 33.41 -9.49
N HIS A 247 -5.61 32.57 -8.46
CA HIS A 247 -4.68 32.50 -7.34
C HIS A 247 -4.00 31.13 -7.30
N THR A 248 -2.67 31.14 -7.36
CA THR A 248 -1.81 29.95 -7.34
C THR A 248 -0.69 30.14 -6.32
N LEU A 249 -0.42 29.10 -5.53
CA LEU A 249 0.75 29.01 -4.67
C LEU A 249 1.86 28.27 -5.40
N GLN A 250 3.11 28.60 -5.09
CA GLN A 250 4.29 27.81 -5.40
C GLN A 250 4.85 27.27 -4.10
N CYS A 251 4.81 25.96 -3.90
CA CYS A 251 5.21 25.33 -2.65
C CYS A 251 6.37 24.34 -2.85
N ASP A 252 7.42 24.43 -2.04
CA ASP A 252 8.33 23.31 -1.76
C ASP A 252 7.72 22.43 -0.66
N LEU A 253 7.67 21.13 -0.90
CA LEU A 253 6.84 20.19 -0.14
C LEU A 253 7.58 18.90 0.19
N GLY A 254 7.30 18.38 1.38
CA GLY A 254 7.61 16.99 1.72
C GLY A 254 9.05 16.69 2.15
N HIS A 255 9.81 17.70 2.57
CA HIS A 255 11.23 17.57 2.92
C HIS A 255 11.45 16.93 4.30
N ASP A 256 12.52 16.14 4.41
CA ASP A 256 12.92 15.48 5.67
C ASP A 256 13.70 16.39 6.64
N ASP A 257 13.90 17.67 6.30
CA ASP A 257 14.56 18.68 7.14
C ASP A 257 13.67 19.23 8.28
N GLY A 258 12.43 18.73 8.40
CA GLY A 258 11.44 19.16 9.38
C GLY A 258 10.52 20.29 8.90
N ARG A 259 10.66 20.72 7.65
CA ARG A 259 9.78 21.68 6.96
C ARG A 259 8.84 20.94 6.01
N ILE A 260 7.55 21.06 6.29
CA ILE A 260 6.49 20.34 5.55
C ILE A 260 6.07 21.14 4.32
N ALA A 261 6.04 22.47 4.44
CA ALA A 261 5.65 23.39 3.38
C ALA A 261 6.46 24.69 3.43
N ASP A 262 6.85 25.18 2.26
CA ASP A 262 7.51 26.45 1.99
C ASP A 262 6.80 27.08 0.78
N CYS A 263 5.80 27.93 1.03
CA CYS A 263 4.80 28.33 0.05
C CYS A 263 4.81 29.84 -0.21
N HIS A 264 4.97 30.21 -1.48
CA HIS A 264 4.90 31.58 -1.95
C HIS A 264 3.60 31.82 -2.74
N ALA A 265 2.92 32.92 -2.49
CA ALA A 265 1.82 33.39 -3.33
C ALA A 265 2.36 33.96 -4.66
N LEU A 266 1.84 33.47 -5.79
CA LEU A 266 2.07 34.07 -7.11
C LEU A 266 1.04 35.17 -7.44
N PHE A 267 0.53 35.82 -6.40
CA PHE A 267 -0.50 36.86 -6.41
C PHE A 267 -0.26 37.84 -5.26
N GLU A 268 -0.94 38.99 -5.27
CA GLU A 268 -0.89 39.95 -4.16
C GLU A 268 -1.61 39.38 -2.93
N ALA A 269 -0.83 38.92 -1.96
CA ALA A 269 -1.30 38.30 -0.72
C ALA A 269 -0.99 39.20 0.48
N HIS A 270 -1.90 39.19 1.45
CA HIS A 270 -1.72 39.83 2.75
C HIS A 270 -2.06 38.81 3.84
N TRP A 271 -1.12 37.93 4.15
CA TRP A 271 -1.32 36.88 5.16
C TRP A 271 -1.09 37.36 6.61
N ASP A 272 -0.46 38.53 6.76
CA ASP A 272 -0.33 39.27 8.00
C ASP A 272 -0.46 40.80 7.75
N ASP A 273 -0.37 41.59 8.83
CA ASP A 273 -0.46 43.06 8.79
C ASP A 273 0.67 43.73 7.98
N ASP A 274 1.79 43.03 7.78
CA ASP A 274 2.96 43.51 7.03
C ASP A 274 2.90 43.17 5.53
N GLY A 275 1.88 42.41 5.10
CA GLY A 275 1.65 42.04 3.70
C GLY A 275 2.48 40.84 3.24
N ALA A 276 2.72 39.86 4.11
CA ALA A 276 3.44 38.65 3.75
C ALA A 276 2.81 37.89 2.58
N ASN A 277 3.68 37.46 1.68
CA ASN A 277 3.39 36.66 0.48
C ASN A 277 4.13 35.31 0.49
N HIS A 278 4.88 35.01 1.54
CA HIS A 278 5.54 33.73 1.78
C HIS A 278 5.17 33.19 3.17
N VAL A 279 4.97 31.87 3.25
CA VAL A 279 4.68 31.13 4.49
C VAL A 279 5.50 29.84 4.55
N THR A 280 6.13 29.59 5.69
CA THR A 280 6.84 28.34 6.01
C THR A 280 6.16 27.63 7.18
N TYR A 281 5.96 26.31 7.07
CA TYR A 281 5.44 25.45 8.12
C TYR A 281 6.46 24.35 8.49
N THR A 282 6.83 24.30 9.78
CA THR A 282 7.76 23.30 10.33
C THR A 282 7.14 22.57 11.51
N ILE A 283 7.51 21.30 11.72
CA ILE A 283 6.91 20.41 12.73
C ILE A 283 7.70 20.31 14.05
N SER A 284 8.97 20.70 14.09
CA SER A 284 9.82 20.56 15.28
C SER A 284 10.74 21.78 15.49
N PRO A 285 10.38 22.73 16.37
CA PRO A 285 9.06 22.88 17.01
C PRO A 285 7.98 23.25 15.99
N ALA A 286 6.74 22.80 16.24
CA ALA A 286 5.58 23.12 15.41
C ALA A 286 5.33 24.63 15.36
N ARG A 287 5.53 25.26 14.21
CA ARG A 287 5.31 26.70 14.00
C ARG A 287 5.09 27.07 12.54
N VAL A 288 4.37 28.17 12.35
CA VAL A 288 4.15 28.85 11.07
C VAL A 288 4.90 30.17 11.12
N GLU A 289 5.68 30.47 10.09
CA GLU A 289 6.44 31.72 9.91
C GLU A 289 5.98 32.37 8.60
N THR A 290 5.79 33.70 8.59
CA THR A 290 5.41 34.49 7.41
C THR A 290 6.45 35.57 7.15
N ASP A 291 6.71 35.87 5.87
CA ASP A 291 7.58 36.99 5.47
C ASP A 291 7.26 37.55 4.07
N THR A 292 8.00 38.59 3.69
CA THR A 292 7.95 39.24 2.37
C THR A 292 9.17 38.88 1.53
N THR A 293 9.14 37.70 0.90
CA THR A 293 10.20 37.24 -0.01
C THR A 293 9.68 36.96 -1.42
N THR A 294 10.54 37.17 -2.42
CA THR A 294 10.18 36.98 -3.83
C THR A 294 10.14 35.49 -4.18
N ALA A 295 9.01 35.04 -4.73
CA ALA A 295 8.88 33.69 -5.25
C ALA A 295 10.00 33.35 -6.26
N PRO A 296 10.63 32.16 -6.16
CA PRO A 296 11.47 31.62 -7.23
C PRO A 296 10.68 31.50 -8.54
N ASP A 297 11.37 31.47 -9.69
CA ASP A 297 10.73 31.33 -11.01
C ASP A 297 9.80 30.09 -11.09
N PRO A 298 8.49 30.25 -11.38
CA PRO A 298 7.54 29.15 -11.51
C PRO A 298 7.66 28.37 -12.83
N THR A 299 8.46 28.84 -13.77
CA THR A 299 8.49 28.33 -15.15
C THR A 299 8.89 26.86 -15.21
N GLY A 300 7.99 26.02 -15.73
CA GLY A 300 8.24 24.58 -15.92
C GLY A 300 7.99 23.72 -14.68
N LEU A 301 7.47 24.28 -13.57
CA LEU A 301 7.06 23.49 -12.41
C LEU A 301 5.81 22.65 -12.70
N PRO A 302 5.71 21.42 -12.14
CA PRO A 302 4.49 20.63 -12.19
C PRO A 302 3.37 21.30 -11.38
N SER A 303 2.17 21.35 -11.95
CA SER A 303 0.96 21.79 -11.24
C SER A 303 0.18 20.59 -10.72
N LEU A 304 -0.26 20.66 -9.47
CA LEU A 304 -1.30 19.80 -8.95
C LEU A 304 -2.66 20.23 -9.55
N ALA A 305 -3.62 19.31 -9.63
CA ALA A 305 -4.99 19.64 -10.03
C ALA A 305 -5.81 20.07 -8.79
N ARG A 306 -6.83 20.90 -9.02
CA ARG A 306 -7.79 21.29 -7.98
C ARG A 306 -8.72 20.14 -7.63
N ASP A 307 -9.52 20.33 -6.58
CA ASP A 307 -10.62 19.44 -6.18
C ASP A 307 -10.13 18.04 -5.76
N ASN A 308 -8.84 17.93 -5.43
CA ASN A 308 -8.11 16.70 -5.16
C ASN A 308 -7.23 16.83 -3.91
N MET A 309 -6.79 15.69 -3.37
CA MET A 309 -5.82 15.60 -2.29
C MET A 309 -4.59 14.83 -2.77
N TYR A 310 -3.39 15.13 -2.27
CA TYR A 310 -2.12 14.57 -2.73
C TYR A 310 -1.22 14.21 -1.55
N ARG A 311 -0.32 13.25 -1.77
CA ARG A 311 0.82 13.01 -0.87
C ARG A 311 2.11 13.35 -1.61
N VAL A 312 2.91 14.24 -1.05
CA VAL A 312 4.12 14.78 -1.66
C VAL A 312 5.26 14.60 -0.66
N GLY A 313 6.11 13.60 -0.86
CA GLY A 313 7.10 13.20 0.15
C GLY A 313 6.44 12.81 1.48
N ASN A 314 6.80 13.51 2.56
CA ASN A 314 6.17 13.36 3.87
C ASN A 314 4.94 14.27 4.10
N ALA A 315 4.60 15.16 3.15
CA ALA A 315 3.49 16.10 3.26
C ALA A 315 2.20 15.56 2.62
N VAL A 316 1.05 15.95 3.19
CA VAL A 316 -0.29 15.80 2.62
C VAL A 316 -0.77 17.18 2.20
N VAL A 317 -1.29 17.31 0.97
CA VAL A 317 -1.82 18.54 0.39
C VAL A 317 -3.29 18.32 0.00
N ASP A 318 -4.21 19.10 0.56
CA ASP A 318 -5.64 19.07 0.24
C ASP A 318 -6.07 20.35 -0.48
N LEU A 319 -6.57 20.20 -1.71
CA LEU A 319 -7.09 21.26 -2.59
C LEU A 319 -8.59 21.07 -2.89
N ARG A 320 -9.31 20.30 -2.05
CA ARG A 320 -10.76 20.06 -2.21
C ARG A 320 -11.64 21.22 -1.78
N GLU A 321 -11.11 22.16 -1.00
CA GLU A 321 -11.84 23.37 -0.60
C GLU A 321 -11.52 24.54 -1.54
N PRO A 322 -12.53 25.24 -2.08
CA PRO A 322 -12.30 26.32 -3.03
C PRO A 322 -11.58 27.49 -2.34
N ASN A 323 -10.50 27.97 -2.97
CA ASN A 323 -9.62 29.02 -2.46
C ASN A 323 -8.77 28.65 -1.24
N VAL A 324 -8.68 27.37 -0.85
CA VAL A 324 -7.92 26.92 0.32
C VAL A 324 -6.99 25.76 -0.05
N ALA A 325 -5.74 25.84 0.38
CA ALA A 325 -4.84 24.69 0.46
C ALA A 325 -4.63 24.32 1.93
N LYS A 326 -4.80 23.04 2.28
CA LYS A 326 -4.43 22.51 3.61
C LYS A 326 -3.19 21.65 3.46
N ILE A 327 -2.16 21.91 4.26
CA ILE A 327 -0.86 21.23 4.11
C ILE A 327 -0.33 20.78 5.46
N GLY A 328 -0.15 19.48 5.64
CA GLY A 328 0.24 18.86 6.91
C GLY A 328 0.95 17.52 6.74
N LEU A 329 1.05 16.74 7.83
CA LEU A 329 1.53 15.35 7.79
C LEU A 329 0.42 14.34 7.50
N GLU A 330 -0.82 14.69 7.86
CA GLU A 330 -2.00 13.83 7.78
C GLU A 330 -3.17 14.61 7.17
N PRO A 331 -4.18 13.94 6.56
CA PRO A 331 -5.38 14.60 6.05
C PRO A 331 -6.09 15.42 7.14
N GLY A 332 -6.34 16.71 6.86
CA GLY A 332 -6.98 17.59 7.84
C GLY A 332 -6.07 18.03 8.99
N GLN A 333 -4.74 18.02 8.82
CA GLN A 333 -3.81 18.64 9.77
C GLN A 333 -2.94 19.72 9.10
N GLY A 334 -2.23 20.49 9.93
CA GLY A 334 -1.19 21.41 9.51
C GLY A 334 -1.67 22.84 9.27
N VAL A 335 -1.19 23.47 8.20
CA VAL A 335 -1.46 24.88 7.86
C VAL A 335 -2.56 25.00 6.81
N HIS A 336 -3.47 25.93 7.01
CA HIS A 336 -4.43 26.41 6.02
C HIS A 336 -3.88 27.66 5.36
N ILE A 337 -3.88 27.70 4.03
CA ILE A 337 -3.44 28.84 3.22
C ILE A 337 -4.57 29.22 2.28
N SER A 338 -5.03 30.47 2.36
CA SER A 338 -6.03 31.05 1.46
C SER A 338 -5.72 32.53 1.18
N PRO A 339 -6.38 33.19 0.21
CA PRO A 339 -6.19 34.63 -0.02
C PRO A 339 -6.58 35.43 1.23
N GLY A 340 -5.58 36.00 1.92
CA GLY A 340 -5.77 36.81 3.13
C GLY A 340 -5.86 36.04 4.46
N TYR A 341 -5.59 34.73 4.49
CA TYR A 341 -5.49 33.99 5.75
C TYR A 341 -4.46 32.85 5.69
N VAL A 342 -3.61 32.82 6.71
CA VAL A 342 -2.70 31.73 7.05
C VAL A 342 -2.94 31.37 8.52
N GLY A 343 -3.14 30.09 8.82
CA GLY A 343 -3.32 29.65 10.20
C GLY A 343 -3.29 28.14 10.38
N PRO A 344 -3.12 27.64 11.63
CA PRO A 344 -3.18 26.23 11.93
C PRO A 344 -4.61 25.68 11.84
N PHE A 345 -4.73 24.37 11.63
CA PHE A 345 -5.98 23.64 11.87
C PHE A 345 -6.41 23.77 13.35
N ASN A 346 -7.70 24.05 13.58
CA ASN A 346 -8.35 23.92 14.89
C ASN A 346 -9.42 22.83 14.76
N ASP A 347 -9.47 21.91 15.74
CA ASP A 347 -10.49 20.85 15.85
C ASP A 347 -11.93 21.38 15.94
#